data_AF-A0A7Z2VQ15-F1
#
_entry.id   AF-A0A7Z2VQ15-F1
#
_cell.length_a   1.000
_cell.length_b   1.000
_cell.length_c   1.000
_cell.angle_alpha   90.00
_cell.angle_beta   90.00
_cell.angle_gamma   90.00
#
_symmetry.space_group_name_H-M   'P 1'
#
loop_
_entity.id
_entity.type
_entity.pdbx_description
1 polymer ?
#
loop_
_entity_poly.entity_id
_entity_poly.type
_entity_poly.pdbx_seq_one_letter_code
_entity_poly.pdbx_strand_id
1 'polypeptide(L)' 'MSVYVSKNGKVSLAVGAQPKDALLFAPSKKSSTQLLNENLSAWKLSNTLIQERFAKATQRH' A
#
# COMPACT_ATOMS: atom_id res chain seq x y z
N MET A 1 0.56 11.25 -17.25
CA MET A 1 0.39 10.68 -15.90
C MET A 1 -0.89 11.27 -15.36
N SER A 2 -1.97 10.48 -15.28
CA SER A 2 -3.28 10.99 -14.85
C SER A 2 -3.33 11.05 -13.33
N VAL A 3 -3.58 12.21 -12.75
CA VAL A 3 -3.78 12.38 -11.31
C VAL A 3 -5.27 12.34 -11.05
N TYR A 4 -5.69 11.65 -10.00
CA TYR A 4 -7.08 11.52 -9.59
C TYR A 4 -7.30 12.22 -8.25
N VAL A 5 -8.51 12.73 -8.07
CA VAL A 5 -8.95 13.39 -6.86
C VAL A 5 -10.17 12.65 -6.30
N SER A 6 -10.17 12.39 -4.99
CA SER A 6 -11.31 11.88 -4.26
C SER A 6 -11.83 12.95 -3.31
N LYS A 7 -13.11 13.28 -3.43
CA LYS A 7 -13.84 14.16 -2.51
C LYS A 7 -15.18 13.52 -2.18
N ASN A 8 -15.49 13.37 -0.89
CA ASN A 8 -16.73 12.78 -0.39
C ASN A 8 -17.03 11.38 -0.99
N GLY A 9 -15.99 10.56 -1.21
CA GLY A 9 -16.11 9.22 -1.79
C GLY A 9 -16.26 9.18 -3.31
N LYS A 10 -16.33 10.33 -4.00
CA LYS A 10 -16.38 10.39 -5.46
C LYS A 10 -14.98 10.61 -6.04
N VAL A 11 -14.57 9.73 -6.97
CA VAL A 11 -13.29 9.80 -7.68
C VAL A 11 -13.48 10.47 -9.05
N SER A 12 -12.63 11.43 -9.38
CA SER A 12 -12.58 12.07 -10.70
C SER A 12 -11.15 12.38 -11.11
N LEU A 13 -10.94 12.67 -12.40
CA LEU A 13 -9.64 13.16 -12.89
C LEU A 13 -9.36 14.55 -12.29
N ALA A 14 -8.16 14.76 -11.74
CA ALA A 14 -7.75 16.04 -11.20
C ALA A 14 -7.43 16.99 -12.37
N VAL A 15 -8.39 17.87 -12.69
CA VAL A 15 -8.25 18.91 -13.72
C VAL A 15 -8.35 20.28 -13.07
N GLY A 16 -7.33 21.13 -13.23
CA GLY A 16 -7.31 22.49 -12.70
C GLY A 16 -7.08 22.57 -11.18
N ALA A 17 -7.54 23.66 -10.56
CA ALA A 17 -7.40 23.90 -9.11
C ALA A 17 -8.22 22.87 -8.31
N GLN A 18 -7.56 22.19 -7.36
CA GLN A 18 -8.18 21.14 -6.56
C GLN A 18 -8.58 21.66 -5.17
N PRO A 19 -9.70 21.17 -4.61
CA PRO A 19 -10.09 21.51 -3.24
C PRO A 19 -9.03 21.06 -2.23
N LYS A 20 -8.77 21.88 -1.18
CA LYS A 20 -7.76 21.58 -0.14
C LYS A 20 -8.08 20.33 0.67
N ASP A 21 -9.36 19.97 0.75
CA ASP A 21 -9.90 18.85 1.51
C ASP A 21 -9.95 17.55 0.69
N ALA A 22 -9.49 17.56 -0.57
CA ALA A 22 -9.56 16.41 -1.44
C ALA A 22 -8.29 15.55 -1.39
N LEU A 23 -8.47 14.24 -1.44
CA LEU A 23 -7.36 13.29 -1.52
C LEU A 23 -6.86 13.19 -2.96
N LEU A 24 -5.57 13.46 -3.17
CA LEU A 24 -4.91 13.35 -4.46
C LEU A 24 -4.11 12.06 -4.54
N PHE A 25 -4.31 11.29 -5.60
CA PHE A 25 -3.57 10.06 -5.83
C PHE A 25 -3.25 9.88 -7.31
N ALA A 26 -2.11 9.27 -7.58
CA ALA A 26 -1.69 8.88 -8.92
C ALA A 26 -1.66 7.35 -9.00
N PRO A 27 -2.10 6.76 -10.12
CA PRO A 27 -1.98 5.33 -10.29
C PRO A 27 -0.51 4.95 -10.33
N SER A 28 -0.17 3.87 -9.63
CA SER A 28 1.15 3.26 -9.76
C SER A 28 1.36 2.80 -11.20
N LYS A 29 2.59 2.90 -11.71
CA LYS A 29 2.98 2.27 -12.99
C LYS A 29 3.01 0.75 -12.90
N LYS A 30 2.87 0.19 -11.70
CA LYS A 30 2.90 -1.25 -11.45
C LYS A 30 1.58 -1.89 -11.88
N SER A 31 1.69 -3.04 -12.54
CA SER A 31 0.51 -3.85 -12.83
C SER A 31 -0.08 -4.42 -11.54
N SER A 32 -1.36 -4.83 -11.59
CA SER A 32 -2.01 -5.54 -10.48
C SER A 32 -1.20 -6.76 -10.03
N THR A 33 -0.66 -7.54 -11.00
CA THR A 33 0.18 -8.71 -10.71
C THR A 33 1.47 -8.34 -9.97
N GLN A 34 2.11 -7.22 -10.31
CA GLN A 34 3.29 -6.73 -9.60
C GLN A 34 2.96 -6.30 -8.17
N LEU A 35 1.84 -5.60 -7.98
CA LEU A 35 1.38 -5.19 -6.64
C LEU A 35 1.09 -6.40 -5.74
N LEU A 36 0.46 -7.45 -6.30
CA LEU A 36 0.19 -8.68 -5.56
C LEU A 36 1.48 -9.42 -5.19
N ASN A 37 2.43 -9.54 -6.13
CA ASN A 37 3.72 -10.17 -5.86
C ASN A 37 4.53 -9.43 -4.80
N GLU A 38 4.54 -8.10 -4.84
CA GLU A 38 5.18 -7.27 -3.82
C GLU A 38 4.55 -7.50 -2.45
N ASN A 39 3.22 -7.46 -2.36
CA ASN A 39 2.51 -7.69 -1.11
C ASN A 39 2.77 -9.09 -0.55
N LEU A 40 2.72 -10.12 -1.40
CA LEU A 40 3.05 -11.50 -1.00
C LEU A 40 4.49 -11.63 -0.50
N SER A 41 5.45 -10.97 -1.17
CA SER A 41 6.86 -11.02 -0.76
C SER A 41 7.08 -10.33 0.58
N ALA A 42 6.47 -9.16 0.79
CA ALA A 42 6.53 -8.41 2.04
C ALA A 42 5.87 -9.19 3.19
N TRP A 43 4.73 -9.84 2.92
CA TRP A 43 4.05 -10.70 3.89
C TRP A 43 4.92 -11.89 4.30
N LYS A 44 5.53 -12.60 3.33
CA LYS A 44 6.44 -13.72 3.62
C LYS A 44 7.59 -13.29 4.52
N LEU A 45 8.28 -12.20 4.16
CA LEU A 45 9.39 -11.67 4.96
C LEU A 45 8.97 -11.32 6.38
N SER A 46 7.84 -10.61 6.52
CA SER A 46 7.31 -10.22 7.82
C SER A 46 6.94 -11.44 8.66
N ASN A 47 6.31 -12.45 8.06
CA ASN A 47 5.93 -13.67 8.74
C ASN A 47 7.17 -14.45 9.23
N THR A 48 8.21 -14.58 8.41
CA THR A 48 9.48 -15.21 8.81
C THR A 48 10.11 -14.47 10.00
N LEU A 49 10.18 -13.14 9.96
CA LEU A 49 10.73 -12.35 11.07
C LEU A 49 9.90 -12.50 12.35
N ILE A 50 8.58 -12.56 12.24
CA ILE A 50 7.69 -12.79 13.37
C ILE A 50 7.96 -14.17 13.98
N GLN A 51 8.03 -15.22 13.16
CA GLN A 51 8.32 -16.58 13.59
C GLN A 51 9.69 -16.69 14.28
N GLU A 52 10.74 -16.09 13.71
CA GLU A 52 12.07 -16.04 14.31
C GLU A 52 12.06 -15.34 15.67
N ARG A 53 11.36 -14.20 15.78
CA ARG A 53 11.23 -13.47 17.04
C ARG A 53 10.48 -14.28 18.08
N PHE A 54 9.41 -14.97 17.69
CA PHE A 54 8.70 -15.87 18.59
C PHE A 54 9.59 -17.02 19.03
N ALA A 55 10.31 -17.68 18.12
CA ALA A 55 11.23 -18.77 18.44
C ALA A 55 12.33 -18.32 19.43
N LYS A 56 12.91 -17.12 19.24
CA LYS A 56 13.89 -16.55 20.17
C LYS A 56 13.27 -16.20 21.53
N ALA A 57 12.02 -15.73 21.55
CA ALA A 57 11.33 -15.36 22.79
C ALA A 57 10.86 -16.58 23.60
N THR A 58 10.48 -17.67 22.93
CA THR A 58 10.10 -18.94 23.56
C THR A 58 11.30 -19.82 23.91
N GLN A 59 12.51 -19.46 23.47
CA GLN A 59 13.77 -20.07 23.93
C GLN A 59 14.18 -19.62 25.36
N ARG A 60 13.24 -19.55 26.30
CA ARG A 60 13.52 -19.37 27.73
C ARG A 60 13.29 -20.67 28.52
N HIS A 61 14.42 -21.23 28.95
CA HIS A 61 14.68 -22.32 29.90
C HIS A 61 14.35 -23.77 29.48
#